data_AF-A0A918NFS2-F1
#
_entry.id   AF-A0A918NFS2-F1
#
_cell.length_a   1.000
_cell.length_b   1.000
_cell.length_c   1.000
_cell.angle_alpha   90.00
_cell.angle_beta   90.00
_cell.angle_gamma   90.00
#
_symmetry.space_group_name_H-M   'P 1'
#
loop_
_entity.id
_entity.type
_entity.pdbx_description
1 polymer ?
#
loop_
_entity_poly.entity_id
_entity_poly.type
_entity_poly.pdbx_seq_one_letter_code
_entity_poly.pdbx_strand_id
1 'polypeptide(L)'
;MSIQLSGLERYQSHQQLGHTDAPQHSEKAASAGARDTTADLPEDDVSLSDAVALMEWIAHQAPDLEAPTASAPASLGRLSDQLLRFDMITLPEAGRLMSLAEGYDETSTDTPLFTRIGEQLEQSEHFQQKQEWQKLGRLVSNLAAAQMRGFQ
;
A
#
# COMPACT_ATOMS: atom_id res chain seq x y z
N MET A 1 -26.94 37.17 2.28
CA MET A 1 -27.28 35.90 2.95
C MET A 1 -25.98 35.22 3.29
N SER A 2 -25.63 35.21 4.58
CA SER A 2 -24.39 34.65 5.12
C SER A 2 -24.58 33.15 5.38
N ILE A 3 -23.78 32.32 4.71
CA ILE A 3 -23.78 30.87 4.92
C ILE A 3 -22.88 30.58 6.13
N GLN A 4 -23.49 30.14 7.23
CA GLN A 4 -22.79 29.71 8.44
C GLN A 4 -22.20 28.33 8.21
N LEU A 5 -20.87 28.23 8.16
CA LEU A 5 -20.13 26.97 8.07
C LEU A 5 -19.62 26.58 9.46
N SER A 6 -20.53 26.13 10.34
CA SER A 6 -20.18 25.54 11.63
C SER A 6 -19.82 24.07 11.42
N GLY A 7 -18.53 23.75 11.34
CA GLY A 7 -18.10 22.35 11.25
C GLY A 7 -16.62 22.03 11.06
N LEU A 8 -15.72 23.01 11.17
CA LEU A 8 -14.29 22.83 10.84
C LEU A 8 -13.34 23.09 12.02
N GLU A 9 -13.76 22.73 13.24
CA GLU A 9 -12.94 22.89 14.44
C GLU A 9 -12.87 21.58 15.24
N ARG A 10 -12.03 20.64 14.80
CA ARG A 10 -11.42 19.58 15.65
C ARG A 10 -10.49 18.68 14.83
N TYR A 11 -9.29 19.17 14.51
CA TYR A 11 -8.19 18.29 14.08
C TYR A 11 -6.82 18.85 14.49
N GLN A 12 -6.72 19.45 15.68
CA GLN A 12 -5.46 19.96 16.24
C GLN A 12 -5.31 19.69 17.74
N SER A 13 -5.58 18.47 18.17
CA SER A 13 -5.14 18.03 19.51
C SER A 13 -4.72 16.57 19.44
N HIS A 14 -3.57 16.26 20.04
CA HIS A 14 -2.93 14.95 20.22
C HIS A 14 -1.69 14.60 19.36
N GLN A 15 -0.75 15.53 19.14
CA GLN A 15 0.64 15.15 18.83
C GLN A 15 1.71 15.91 19.62
N GLN A 16 1.46 16.17 20.91
CA GLN A 16 2.52 16.59 21.81
C GLN A 16 2.31 15.92 23.17
N LEU A 17 3.02 14.83 23.44
CA LEU A 17 3.48 14.37 24.77
C LEU A 17 4.16 13.00 24.63
N GLY A 18 5.49 13.02 24.66
CA GLY A 18 6.30 11.79 24.64
C GLY A 18 7.81 12.04 24.57
N HIS A 19 8.31 13.17 25.07
CA HIS A 19 9.70 13.30 25.50
C HIS A 19 9.71 13.07 27.01
N THR A 20 10.25 11.93 27.43
CA THR A 20 10.69 11.76 28.81
C THR A 20 11.85 10.76 28.82
N ASP A 21 13.05 11.34 28.89
CA ASP A 21 14.24 10.90 29.61
C ASP A 21 14.23 9.50 30.27
N ALA A 22 15.12 8.64 29.76
CA ALA A 22 16.05 7.64 30.35
C ALA A 22 15.86 7.14 31.82
N PRO A 23 16.27 5.88 32.17
CA PRO A 23 17.72 5.60 32.33
C PRO A 23 18.21 4.18 31.97
N GLN A 24 19.55 4.09 31.89
CA GLN A 24 20.40 2.92 31.75
C GLN A 24 20.05 1.75 32.69
N HIS A 25 20.11 0.53 32.17
CA HIS A 25 20.64 -0.62 32.92
C HIS A 25 21.32 -1.61 31.98
N SER A 26 22.65 -1.49 31.88
CA SER A 26 23.51 -2.63 31.59
C SER A 26 23.64 -3.44 32.88
N GLU A 27 23.48 -4.76 32.83
CA GLU A 27 24.46 -5.75 33.30
C GLU A 27 23.88 -7.18 33.43
N LYS A 28 24.71 -8.12 32.94
CA LYS A 28 24.98 -9.50 33.41
C LYS A 28 24.12 -10.69 32.94
N ALA A 29 24.82 -11.52 32.18
CA ALA A 29 24.64 -12.95 31.97
C ALA A 29 24.70 -13.77 33.28
N ALA A 30 23.91 -14.85 33.37
CA ALA A 30 24.38 -16.24 33.53
C ALA A 30 23.23 -17.22 33.86
N SER A 31 23.05 -18.19 32.96
CA SER A 31 22.73 -19.62 33.13
C SER A 31 21.90 -20.15 34.32
N ALA A 32 20.73 -20.71 34.00
CA ALA A 32 20.22 -22.04 34.39
C ALA A 32 18.86 -22.21 33.65
N GLY A 33 18.55 -23.22 32.84
CA GLY A 33 18.78 -24.65 32.99
C GLY A 33 17.41 -25.35 33.11
N ALA A 34 16.99 -26.00 32.01
CA ALA A 34 16.02 -27.11 31.91
C ALA A 34 14.52 -26.85 31.64
N ARG A 35 14.14 -27.26 30.42
CA ARG A 35 13.05 -28.18 30.01
C ARG A 35 11.64 -27.63 29.69
N ASP A 36 11.23 -28.02 28.48
CA ASP A 36 9.88 -28.36 28.00
C ASP A 36 8.77 -27.35 28.32
N THR A 37 8.17 -26.67 27.34
CA THR A 37 7.72 -27.16 26.05
C THR A 37 7.57 -25.90 25.21
N THR A 38 8.22 -25.88 24.06
CA THR A 38 7.92 -24.95 22.98
C THR A 38 6.42 -25.02 22.74
N ALA A 39 5.71 -23.99 23.17
CA ALA A 39 4.47 -23.62 22.53
C ALA A 39 4.87 -23.37 21.08
N ASP A 40 4.62 -24.39 20.26
CA ASP A 40 4.58 -24.32 18.81
C ASP A 40 3.47 -23.31 18.49
N LEU A 41 3.82 -22.03 18.62
CA LEU A 41 3.19 -21.00 17.82
C LEU A 41 3.48 -21.45 16.41
N PRO A 42 2.47 -21.78 15.57
CA PRO A 42 2.75 -22.02 14.17
C PRO A 42 3.47 -20.77 13.70
N GLU A 43 4.75 -20.94 13.39
CA GLU A 43 5.51 -19.93 12.69
C GLU A 43 4.66 -19.60 11.47
N ASP A 44 4.21 -18.35 11.42
CA ASP A 44 3.41 -17.75 10.36
C ASP A 44 4.30 -17.67 9.10
N ASP A 45 4.74 -18.84 8.63
CA ASP A 45 5.39 -19.05 7.36
C ASP A 45 4.27 -19.00 6.32
N VAL A 46 3.70 -17.81 6.14
CA VAL A 46 3.15 -17.42 4.85
C VAL A 46 4.34 -17.44 3.90
N SER A 47 4.62 -18.64 3.43
CA SER A 47 5.75 -18.97 2.59
C SER A 47 5.68 -18.04 1.38
N LEU A 48 6.80 -17.43 0.99
CA LEU A 48 6.91 -16.46 -0.12
C LEU A 48 6.13 -16.89 -1.39
N SER A 49 5.97 -18.21 -1.58
CA SER A 49 5.13 -18.85 -2.59
C SER A 49 3.67 -18.40 -2.59
N ASP A 50 3.03 -18.25 -1.43
CA ASP A 50 1.62 -17.88 -1.31
C ASP A 50 1.41 -16.41 -1.69
N ALA A 51 2.33 -15.53 -1.30
CA ALA A 51 2.29 -14.12 -1.71
C ALA A 51 2.46 -13.95 -3.23
N VAL A 52 3.31 -14.77 -3.86
CA VAL A 52 3.47 -14.80 -5.32
C VAL A 52 2.22 -15.35 -6.00
N ALA A 53 1.67 -16.46 -5.50
CA ALA A 53 0.45 -17.06 -6.03
C ALA A 53 -0.76 -16.10 -5.90
N LEU A 54 -0.86 -15.36 -4.79
CA LEU A 54 -1.87 -14.32 -4.60
C LEU A 54 -1.67 -13.16 -5.58
N MET A 55 -0.43 -12.67 -5.76
CA MET A 55 -0.14 -11.65 -6.77
C MET A 55 -0.53 -12.10 -8.18
N GLU A 56 -0.19 -13.33 -8.55
CA GLU A 56 -0.57 -13.90 -9.84
C GLU A 56 -2.09 -14.02 -9.97
N TRP A 57 -2.77 -14.52 -8.93
CA TRP A 57 -4.23 -14.61 -8.93
C TRP A 57 -4.90 -13.24 -9.08
N ILE A 58 -4.43 -12.22 -8.34
CA ILE A 58 -4.94 -10.85 -8.46
C ILE A 58 -4.63 -10.31 -9.87
N ALA A 59 -3.44 -10.58 -10.42
CA ALA A 59 -3.07 -10.15 -11.76
C ALA A 59 -4.08 -10.65 -12.82
N HIS A 60 -4.53 -11.91 -12.70
CA HIS A 60 -5.52 -12.51 -13.60
C HIS A 60 -6.93 -11.96 -13.42
N GLN A 61 -7.28 -11.46 -12.22
CA GLN A 61 -8.59 -10.88 -11.93
C GLN A 61 -8.64 -9.36 -12.12
N ALA A 62 -7.47 -8.72 -12.16
CA ALA A 62 -7.31 -7.29 -12.33
C ALA A 62 -7.57 -6.88 -13.80
N PRO A 63 -8.03 -5.65 -14.03
CA PRO A 63 -8.05 -5.07 -15.37
C PRO A 63 -6.63 -5.08 -15.96
N ASP A 64 -6.53 -5.10 -17.30
CA ASP A 64 -5.25 -4.95 -18.00
C ASP A 64 -4.59 -3.64 -17.56
N LEU A 65 -3.41 -3.75 -16.92
CA LEU A 65 -2.70 -2.63 -16.30
C LEU A 65 -1.88 -1.81 -17.32
N GLU A 66 -1.59 -2.40 -18.48
CA GLU A 66 -0.93 -1.73 -19.61
C GLU A 66 -1.95 -0.96 -20.45
N ALA A 67 -3.23 -1.33 -20.38
CA ALA A 67 -4.28 -0.64 -21.11
C ALA A 67 -4.47 0.81 -20.60
N PRO A 68 -4.80 1.76 -21.47
CA PRO A 68 -5.10 3.14 -21.06
C PRO A 68 -6.29 3.25 -20.10
N THR A 69 -7.19 2.27 -20.15
CA THR A 69 -8.34 2.12 -19.24
C THR A 69 -7.97 1.60 -17.85
N ALA A 70 -6.72 1.21 -17.60
CA ALA A 70 -6.23 0.78 -16.28
C ALA A 70 -6.43 1.87 -15.22
N SER A 71 -6.26 3.13 -15.63
CA SER A 71 -6.41 4.32 -14.79
C SER A 71 -7.87 4.78 -14.62
N ALA A 72 -8.83 4.05 -15.21
CA ALA A 72 -10.24 4.38 -15.05
C ALA A 72 -10.69 4.15 -13.59
N PRO A 73 -11.61 4.97 -13.04
CA PRO A 73 -12.08 4.82 -11.67
C PRO A 73 -12.61 3.43 -11.33
N ALA A 74 -13.32 2.79 -12.27
CA ALA A 74 -13.84 1.44 -12.09
C ALA A 74 -12.73 0.37 -12.05
N SER A 75 -11.69 0.54 -12.87
CA SER A 75 -10.52 -0.34 -12.93
C SER A 75 -9.70 -0.24 -11.65
N LEU A 76 -9.40 0.99 -11.21
CA LEU A 76 -8.68 1.27 -9.97
C LEU A 76 -9.49 0.87 -8.73
N GLY A 77 -10.81 1.05 -8.75
CA GLY A 77 -11.69 0.60 -7.68
C GLY A 77 -11.65 -0.92 -7.49
N ARG A 78 -11.71 -1.69 -8.58
CA ARG A 78 -11.60 -3.15 -8.53
C ARG A 78 -10.22 -3.60 -8.09
N LEU A 79 -9.17 -2.99 -8.63
CA LEU A 79 -7.79 -3.30 -8.27
C LEU A 79 -7.52 -3.02 -6.79
N SER A 80 -7.90 -1.84 -6.30
CA SER A 80 -7.69 -1.45 -4.90
C SER A 80 -8.49 -2.32 -3.94
N ASP A 81 -9.73 -2.69 -4.27
CA ASP A 81 -10.53 -3.62 -3.47
C ASP A 81 -9.87 -5.00 -3.37
N GLN A 82 -9.38 -5.54 -4.49
CA GLN A 82 -8.66 -6.81 -4.51
C GLN A 82 -7.38 -6.74 -3.65
N LEU A 83 -6.57 -5.71 -3.83
CA LEU A 83 -5.33 -5.56 -3.07
C LEU A 83 -5.59 -5.37 -1.56
N LEU A 84 -6.65 -4.67 -1.18
CA LEU A 84 -7.07 -4.54 0.22
C LEU A 84 -7.55 -5.86 0.80
N ARG A 85 -8.33 -6.63 0.04
CA ARG A 85 -8.91 -7.90 0.51
C ARG A 85 -7.85 -8.94 0.86
N PHE A 86 -6.69 -8.89 0.23
CA PHE A 86 -5.55 -9.78 0.49
C PHE A 86 -4.43 -9.10 1.28
N ASP A 87 -4.72 -7.99 1.97
CA ASP A 87 -3.77 -7.24 2.80
C ASP A 87 -2.46 -6.83 2.09
N MET A 88 -2.49 -6.73 0.75
CA MET A 88 -1.34 -6.33 -0.06
C MET A 88 -1.06 -4.83 0.02
N ILE A 89 -2.11 -4.05 0.27
CA ILE A 89 -2.04 -2.61 0.51
C ILE A 89 -2.89 -2.25 1.72
N THR A 90 -2.60 -1.09 2.29
CA THR A 90 -3.37 -0.47 3.37
C THR A 90 -4.46 0.44 2.81
N LEU A 91 -5.46 0.80 3.64
CA LEU A 91 -6.52 1.71 3.24
C LEU A 91 -6.01 3.09 2.72
N PRO A 92 -5.00 3.72 3.34
CA PRO A 92 -4.41 4.95 2.79
C PRO A 92 -3.77 4.76 1.41
N GLU A 93 -3.18 3.60 1.15
CA GLU A 93 -2.57 3.26 -0.14
C GLU A 93 -3.64 3.03 -1.22
N ALA A 94 -4.77 2.40 -0.86
CA ALA A 94 -5.92 2.30 -1.74
C ALA A 94 -6.50 3.67 -2.10
N GLY A 95 -6.60 4.57 -1.11
CA GLY A 95 -7.02 5.96 -1.35
C GLY A 95 -6.12 6.70 -2.34
N ARG A 96 -4.80 6.47 -2.29
CA ARG A 96 -3.84 7.04 -3.26
C ARG A 96 -3.95 6.43 -4.65
N LEU A 97 -4.18 5.12 -4.75
CA LEU A 97 -4.46 4.52 -6.04
C LEU A 97 -5.74 5.12 -6.64
N MET A 98 -6.77 5.34 -5.84
CA MET A 98 -8.00 5.98 -6.28
C MET A 98 -7.82 7.46 -6.64
N SER A 99 -6.88 8.18 -6.02
CA SER A 99 -6.58 9.57 -6.41
C SER A 99 -5.96 9.65 -7.81
N LEU A 100 -5.36 8.58 -8.33
CA LEU A 100 -4.91 8.52 -9.74
C LEU A 100 -6.08 8.53 -10.72
N ALA A 101 -7.30 8.25 -10.26
CA ALA A 101 -8.52 8.38 -11.05
C ALA A 101 -9.02 9.84 -11.10
N GLU A 102 -8.55 10.71 -10.19
CA GLU A 102 -8.89 12.14 -10.23
C GLU A 102 -8.24 12.78 -11.45
N GLY A 103 -9.05 13.38 -12.33
CA GLY A 103 -8.59 13.87 -13.63
C GLY A 103 -8.46 12.79 -14.71
N TYR A 104 -9.03 11.60 -14.51
CA TYR A 104 -9.27 10.66 -15.60
C TYR A 104 -10.27 11.26 -16.60
N ASP A 105 -9.80 11.55 -17.81
CA ASP A 105 -10.63 11.94 -18.94
C ASP A 105 -10.64 10.78 -19.93
N GLU A 106 -11.81 10.15 -20.09
CA GLU A 106 -12.04 8.99 -20.97
C GLU A 106 -11.68 9.30 -22.43
N THR A 107 -11.61 10.58 -22.82
CA THR A 107 -11.32 11.03 -24.18
C THR A 107 -9.85 11.34 -24.45
N SER A 108 -9.01 11.47 -23.41
CA SER A 108 -7.62 11.98 -23.53
C SER A 108 -6.57 11.13 -22.83
N THR A 109 -6.97 10.05 -22.15
CA THR A 109 -6.04 9.28 -21.33
C THR A 109 -5.47 8.09 -22.10
N ASP A 110 -4.33 8.30 -22.76
CA ASP A 110 -3.48 7.24 -23.32
C ASP A 110 -2.34 6.83 -22.37
N THR A 111 -2.34 7.37 -21.14
CA THR A 111 -1.25 7.21 -20.18
C THR A 111 -1.43 5.95 -19.33
N PRO A 112 -0.52 4.96 -19.41
CA PRO A 112 -0.56 3.76 -18.57
C PRO A 112 -0.51 4.10 -17.08
N LEU A 113 -1.07 3.21 -16.26
CA LEU A 113 -1.13 3.41 -14.80
C LEU A 113 0.26 3.60 -14.18
N PHE A 114 1.25 2.85 -14.66
CA PHE A 114 2.63 2.95 -14.18
C PHE A 114 3.22 4.36 -14.41
N THR A 115 2.94 4.97 -15.57
CA THR A 115 3.40 6.32 -15.90
C THR A 115 2.77 7.36 -14.97
N ARG A 116 1.46 7.23 -14.67
CA ARG A 116 0.78 8.12 -13.70
C ARG A 116 1.39 8.03 -12.29
N ILE A 117 1.77 6.84 -11.85
CA ILE A 117 2.47 6.65 -10.57
C ILE A 117 3.85 7.31 -10.61
N GLY A 118 4.56 7.20 -11.73
CA GLY A 118 5.83 7.88 -11.96
C GLY A 118 5.71 9.41 -11.87
N GLU A 119 4.70 9.99 -12.51
CA GLU A 119 4.42 11.43 -12.44
C GLU A 119 4.13 11.89 -11.01
N GLN A 120 3.33 11.15 -10.24
CA GLN A 120 3.07 11.46 -8.83
C GLN A 120 4.32 11.34 -7.95
N LEU A 121 5.21 10.38 -8.26
CA LEU A 121 6.48 10.23 -7.57
C LEU A 121 7.40 11.44 -7.80
N GLU A 122 7.43 11.98 -9.02
CA GLU A 122 8.20 13.17 -9.39
C GLU A 122 7.63 14.44 -8.75
N GLN A 123 6.29 14.55 -8.68
CA GLN A 123 5.58 15.69 -8.08
C GLN A 123 5.60 15.69 -6.55
N SER A 124 5.87 14.55 -5.93
CA SER A 124 5.90 14.44 -4.47
C SER A 124 7.08 15.23 -3.88
N GLU A 125 6.80 16.19 -2.99
CA GLU A 125 7.86 16.98 -2.33
C GLU A 125 8.40 16.29 -1.07
N HIS A 126 7.54 15.54 -0.37
CA HIS A 126 7.88 14.90 0.90
C HIS A 126 8.47 13.49 0.71
N PHE A 127 9.52 13.19 1.47
CA PHE A 127 10.20 11.89 1.41
C PHE A 127 9.27 10.70 1.70
N GLN A 128 8.39 10.83 2.70
CA GLN A 128 7.43 9.78 3.05
C GLN A 128 6.47 9.48 1.90
N GLN A 129 5.94 10.53 1.24
CA GLN A 129 5.09 10.37 0.07
C GLN A 129 5.82 9.68 -1.08
N LYS A 130 7.09 10.04 -1.33
CA LYS A 130 7.91 9.35 -2.33
C LYS A 130 8.08 7.87 -2.04
N GLN A 131 8.32 7.49 -0.79
CA GLN A 131 8.45 6.08 -0.42
C GLN A 131 7.15 5.30 -0.66
N GLU A 132 6.01 5.90 -0.33
CA GLU A 132 4.70 5.28 -0.52
C GLU A 132 4.37 5.11 -2.02
N TRP A 133 4.66 6.12 -2.84
CA TRP A 133 4.52 6.01 -4.30
C TRP A 133 5.50 5.01 -4.92
N GLN A 134 6.73 4.92 -4.41
CA GLN A 134 7.69 3.89 -4.84
C GLN A 134 7.21 2.48 -4.49
N LYS A 135 6.63 2.28 -3.31
CA LYS A 135 6.04 1.00 -2.90
C LYS A 135 4.89 0.62 -3.82
N LEU A 136 3.96 1.55 -4.07
CA LEU A 136 2.85 1.35 -5.00
C LEU A 136 3.32 1.05 -6.42
N GLY A 137 4.31 1.80 -6.92
CA GLY A 137 4.88 1.58 -8.26
C GLY A 137 5.54 0.21 -8.41
N ARG A 138 6.26 -0.27 -7.38
CA ARG A 138 6.81 -1.64 -7.37
C ARG A 138 5.71 -2.70 -7.39
N LEU A 139 4.65 -2.51 -6.61
CA LEU A 139 3.54 -3.44 -6.55
C LEU A 139 2.80 -3.52 -7.89
N VAL A 140 2.46 -2.37 -8.49
CA VAL A 140 1.79 -2.32 -9.79
C VAL A 140 2.69 -2.90 -10.89
N SER A 141 3.99 -2.62 -10.87
CA SER A 141 4.95 -3.20 -11.81
C SER A 141 5.07 -4.73 -11.68
N ASN A 142 5.10 -5.26 -10.44
CA ASN A 142 5.08 -6.70 -10.21
C ASN A 142 3.77 -7.34 -10.69
N LEU A 143 2.65 -6.66 -10.47
CA LEU A 143 1.34 -7.13 -10.92
C LEU A 143 1.23 -7.15 -12.46
N ALA A 144 1.72 -6.11 -13.14
CA ALA A 144 1.80 -6.07 -14.59
C ALA A 144 2.73 -7.17 -15.13
N ALA A 145 3.88 -7.39 -14.49
CA ALA A 145 4.78 -8.49 -14.84
C ALA A 145 4.12 -9.87 -14.65
N ALA A 146 3.30 -10.04 -13.61
CA ALA A 146 2.53 -11.26 -13.38
C ALA A 146 1.44 -11.47 -14.46
N GLN A 147 0.78 -10.41 -14.93
CA GLN A 147 -0.15 -10.48 -16.07
C GLN A 147 0.54 -10.99 -17.35
N MET A 148 1.76 -10.52 -17.63
CA MET A 148 2.54 -10.98 -18.78
C MET A 148 3.02 -12.43 -18.65
N ARG A 149 3.26 -12.92 -17.43
CA ARG A 149 3.71 -14.29 -17.17
C ARG A 149 2.60 -15.34 -17.23
N GLY A 150 1.34 -14.96 -17.00
CA GLY A 150 0.18 -15.85 -17.05
C GLY A 150 -0.18 -16.44 -18.43
N PHE A 151 0.69 -16.28 -19.44
CA PHE A 151 0.49 -16.72 -20.83
C PHE A 151 1.30 -17.98 -21.23
N GLN A 152 1.77 -18.79 -20.27
CA GLN A 152 2.48 -20.04 -20.54
C GLN A 152 1.75 -21.28 -20.03
#